data_AF-A0A8J4U7P4-F1
#
_entry.id   AF-A0A8J4U7P4-F1
#
_cell.length_a   1.000
_cell.length_b   1.000
_cell.length_c   1.000
_cell.angle_alpha   90.00
_cell.angle_beta   90.00
_cell.angle_gamma   90.00
#
_symmetry.space_group_name_H-M   'P 1'
#
loop_
_entity.id
_entity.type
_entity.pdbx_description
1 polymer ?
#
loop_
_entity_poly.entity_id
_entity_poly.type
_entity_poly.pdbx_seq_one_letter_code
_entity_poly.pdbx_strand_id
1 'polypeptide(L)'
;SGPPGREDAPPREALIATAVKFLQNPKVRQSPLATRKAFLKKKGLTDGEVELALQRSGAEEALALSPSGPPHIIHSSPLAPAPYNPPGYRWRDYGALAIIMAGMAFGFHHLYRKYILPLIMGSKEDKKHLQRIESSIVDMSGTLTQTVTQLQTTLASVQELLVQQQKKIQELSQELANSH
;
A
#
# COMPACT_ATOMS: atom_id res chain seq x y z
N SER A 1 18.99 -28.16 -10.25
CA SER A 1 17.95 -27.92 -9.23
C SER A 1 16.63 -27.56 -9.91
N GLY A 2 15.83 -28.55 -10.30
CA GLY A 2 14.44 -28.33 -10.74
C GLY A 2 13.53 -28.73 -9.58
N PRO A 3 12.50 -27.95 -9.22
CA PRO A 3 11.68 -28.28 -8.06
C PRO A 3 10.92 -29.59 -8.32
N PRO A 4 10.90 -30.52 -7.35
CA PRO A 4 10.14 -31.76 -7.42
C PRO A 4 8.70 -31.53 -6.95
N GLY A 5 7.77 -32.35 -7.46
CA GLY A 5 6.47 -32.61 -6.84
C GLY A 5 5.36 -31.59 -7.10
N ARG A 6 4.47 -31.94 -8.02
CA ARG A 6 2.99 -31.89 -7.86
C ARG A 6 2.38 -32.95 -8.78
N GLU A 7 2.49 -34.22 -8.39
CA GLU A 7 1.60 -35.28 -8.84
C GLU A 7 0.19 -34.97 -8.30
N ASP A 8 -0.84 -35.04 -9.16
CA ASP A 8 -2.24 -35.44 -8.88
C ASP A 8 -3.22 -34.85 -9.94
N ALA A 9 -4.07 -35.72 -10.49
CA ALA A 9 -5.04 -35.57 -11.59
C ALA A 9 -6.14 -34.49 -11.37
N PRO A 10 -7.16 -34.24 -12.24
CA PRO A 10 -7.34 -34.19 -13.70
C PRO A 10 -7.64 -32.74 -14.23
N PRO A 11 -6.96 -31.65 -13.80
CA PRO A 11 -7.40 -30.28 -14.07
C PRO A 11 -6.74 -29.67 -15.32
N ARG A 12 -5.57 -30.19 -15.74
CA ARG A 12 -4.84 -29.66 -16.91
C ARG A 12 -5.59 -29.90 -18.22
N GLU A 13 -6.12 -31.10 -18.42
CA GLU A 13 -6.98 -31.40 -19.58
C GLU A 13 -8.30 -30.61 -19.56
N ALA A 14 -8.88 -30.34 -18.38
CA ALA A 14 -10.08 -29.51 -18.25
C ALA A 14 -9.81 -28.03 -18.63
N LEU A 15 -8.63 -27.50 -18.28
CA LEU A 15 -8.18 -26.17 -18.69
C LEU A 15 -7.92 -26.10 -20.20
N ILE A 16 -7.29 -27.13 -20.77
CA ILE A 16 -7.08 -27.26 -22.22
C ILE A 16 -8.42 -27.36 -22.95
N ALA A 17 -9.37 -28.17 -22.48
CA ALA A 17 -10.71 -28.28 -23.06
C ALA A 17 -11.47 -26.94 -23.02
N THR A 18 -11.35 -26.21 -21.91
CA THR A 18 -11.93 -24.85 -21.78
C THR A 18 -11.27 -23.87 -22.74
N ALA A 19 -9.94 -23.96 -22.91
CA ALA A 19 -9.18 -23.15 -23.86
C ALA A 19 -9.56 -23.48 -25.31
N VAL A 20 -9.73 -24.75 -25.67
CA VAL A 20 -10.21 -25.19 -26.99
C VAL A 20 -11.60 -24.62 -27.27
N LYS A 21 -12.53 -24.71 -26.31
CA LYS A 21 -13.88 -24.14 -26.44
C LYS A 21 -13.86 -22.60 -26.58
N PHE A 22 -12.95 -21.93 -25.87
CA PHE A 22 -12.71 -20.50 -26.02
C PHE A 22 -12.18 -20.16 -27.41
N LEU A 23 -11.19 -20.91 -27.90
CA LEU A 23 -10.57 -20.70 -29.22
C LEU A 23 -11.52 -21.02 -30.38
N GLN A 24 -12.48 -21.92 -30.20
CA GLN A 24 -13.52 -22.23 -31.18
C GLN A 24 -14.60 -21.14 -31.30
N ASN A 25 -14.73 -20.26 -30.30
CA ASN A 25 -15.74 -19.20 -30.31
C ASN A 25 -15.50 -18.22 -31.48
N PRO A 26 -16.50 -17.92 -32.33
CA PRO A 26 -16.33 -17.07 -33.52
C PRO A 26 -15.81 -15.66 -33.18
N LYS A 27 -16.21 -15.08 -32.05
CA LYS A 27 -15.71 -13.76 -31.62
C LYS A 27 -14.22 -13.80 -31.22
N VAL A 28 -13.76 -14.95 -30.73
CA VAL A 28 -12.36 -15.17 -30.34
C VAL A 28 -11.51 -15.52 -31.55
N ARG A 29 -12.03 -16.29 -32.51
CA ARG A 29 -11.34 -16.60 -33.79
C ARG A 29 -11.01 -15.36 -34.61
N GLN A 30 -11.88 -14.33 -34.56
CA GLN A 30 -11.64 -13.04 -35.21
C GLN A 30 -10.54 -12.21 -34.55
N SER A 31 -10.14 -12.55 -33.31
CA SER A 31 -9.07 -11.83 -32.61
C SER A 31 -7.67 -12.29 -33.04
N PRO A 32 -6.64 -11.42 -32.98
CA PRO A 32 -5.27 -11.79 -33.33
C PRO A 32 -4.74 -12.96 -32.48
N LEU A 33 -3.95 -13.85 -33.08
CA LEU A 33 -3.38 -15.02 -32.40
C LEU A 33 -2.55 -14.63 -31.17
N ALA A 34 -1.78 -13.53 -31.24
CA ALA A 34 -1.02 -13.02 -30.10
C ALA A 34 -1.91 -12.70 -28.90
N THR A 35 -3.08 -12.10 -29.14
CA THR A 35 -4.07 -11.77 -28.09
C THR A 35 -4.69 -13.02 -27.49
N ARG A 36 -5.00 -14.03 -28.32
CA ARG A 36 -5.51 -15.33 -27.87
C ARG A 36 -4.49 -16.06 -27.01
N LYS A 37 -3.22 -16.14 -27.45
CA LYS A 37 -2.12 -16.76 -26.69
C LYS A 37 -1.89 -16.05 -25.35
N ALA A 38 -1.86 -14.72 -25.34
CA ALA A 38 -1.70 -13.93 -24.11
C ALA A 38 -2.87 -14.12 -23.12
N PHE A 39 -4.11 -14.23 -23.62
CA PHE A 39 -5.28 -14.48 -22.78
C PHE A 39 -5.22 -15.86 -22.10
N LEU A 40 -4.82 -16.89 -22.84
CA LEU A 40 -4.68 -18.24 -22.30
C LEU A 40 -3.54 -18.33 -21.28
N LYS A 41 -2.39 -17.67 -21.54
CA LYS A 41 -1.30 -17.55 -20.55
C LYS A 41 -1.77 -16.87 -19.26
N LYS A 42 -2.52 -15.77 -19.38
CA LYS A 42 -3.11 -15.07 -18.23
C LYS A 42 -4.12 -15.94 -17.47
N LYS A 43 -4.77 -16.89 -18.16
CA LYS A 43 -5.68 -17.87 -17.55
C LYS A 43 -4.95 -18.98 -16.78
N GLY A 44 -3.62 -19.00 -16.82
CA GLY A 44 -2.77 -19.97 -16.13
C GLY A 44 -2.30 -21.13 -16.98
N LEU A 45 -2.48 -21.07 -18.31
CA LEU A 45 -1.94 -22.08 -19.22
C LEU A 45 -0.46 -21.82 -19.50
N THR A 46 0.34 -22.87 -19.51
CA THR A 46 1.74 -22.82 -19.94
C THR A 46 1.84 -22.74 -21.46
N ASP A 47 3.00 -22.29 -21.96
CA ASP A 47 3.27 -22.19 -23.41
C ASP A 47 2.96 -23.49 -24.17
N GLY A 48 3.32 -24.65 -23.62
CA GLY A 48 3.03 -25.95 -24.22
C GLY A 48 1.54 -26.29 -24.27
N GLU A 49 0.77 -25.96 -23.22
CA GLU A 49 -0.67 -26.19 -23.17
C GLU A 49 -1.44 -25.25 -24.10
N VAL A 50 -0.96 -24.02 -24.27
CA VAL A 50 -1.54 -23.05 -25.21
C VAL A 50 -1.40 -23.55 -26.65
N GLU A 51 -0.23 -24.05 -27.03
CA GLU A 51 -0.01 -24.59 -28.37
C GLU A 51 -0.88 -25.83 -28.62
N LEU A 52 -0.96 -26.73 -27.64
CA LEU A 52 -1.81 -27.91 -27.72
C LEU A 52 -3.30 -27.55 -27.85
N ALA A 53 -3.77 -26.51 -27.16
CA ALA A 53 -5.14 -26.01 -27.29
C ALA A 53 -5.40 -25.35 -28.66
N LEU A 54 -4.42 -24.62 -29.21
CA LEU A 54 -4.50 -24.05 -30.56
C LEU A 54 -4.60 -25.14 -31.63
N GLN A 55 -3.71 -26.13 -31.54
CA GLN A 55 -3.68 -27.28 -32.43
C GLN A 55 -5.02 -28.05 -32.40
N ARG A 56 -5.52 -28.38 -31.20
CA ARG A 56 -6.82 -29.06 -31.02
C ARG A 56 -8.02 -28.21 -31.45
N SER A 57 -7.91 -26.89 -31.42
CA SER A 57 -8.99 -25.98 -31.86
C SER A 57 -9.05 -25.80 -33.38
N GLY A 58 -8.08 -26.31 -34.14
CA GLY A 58 -7.94 -26.07 -35.59
C GLY A 58 -7.56 -24.63 -35.92
N ALA A 59 -7.03 -23.87 -34.96
CA ALA A 59 -6.57 -22.50 -35.17
C ALA A 59 -5.21 -22.44 -35.90
N GLU A 60 -4.46 -23.54 -35.88
CA GLU A 60 -3.18 -23.72 -36.58
C GLU A 60 -3.37 -24.08 -38.06
N GLU A 61 -4.51 -24.66 -38.44
CA GLU A 61 -4.83 -25.04 -39.83
C GLU A 61 -4.93 -23.84 -40.77
N ALA A 62 -5.06 -22.62 -40.24
CA ALA A 62 -4.97 -21.38 -41.01
C ALA A 62 -3.54 -21.06 -41.51
N LEU A 63 -2.52 -21.78 -41.02
CA LEU A 63 -1.12 -21.65 -41.43
C LEU A 63 -0.61 -22.83 -42.27
N ALA A 64 -1.27 -23.99 -42.25
CA ALA A 64 -0.80 -25.19 -42.94
C ALA A 64 -1.15 -25.27 -44.45
N LEU A 65 -1.90 -24.29 -44.99
CA LEU A 65 -2.25 -24.21 -46.42
C LEU A 65 -1.36 -23.27 -47.23
N SER A 66 -0.12 -23.02 -46.81
CA SER A 66 0.89 -22.43 -47.70
C SER A 66 1.91 -23.49 -48.18
N PRO A 67 1.57 -24.34 -49.16
CA PRO A 67 2.58 -24.96 -49.99
C PRO A 67 3.11 -23.92 -50.98
N SER A 68 4.39 -23.64 -50.87
CA SER A 68 5.22 -22.95 -51.87
C SER A 68 5.06 -23.58 -53.26
N GLY A 69 4.54 -22.82 -54.23
CA GLY A 69 4.45 -23.18 -55.64
C GLY A 69 4.25 -21.94 -56.56
N PRO A 70 4.87 -21.88 -57.76
CA PRO A 70 4.94 -20.69 -58.63
C PRO A 70 3.67 -20.49 -59.49
N PRO A 71 3.54 -19.33 -60.19
CA PRO A 71 2.32 -18.54 -60.28
C PRO A 71 1.34 -19.10 -61.31
N HIS A 72 0.02 -18.94 -61.10
CA HIS A 72 -0.90 -18.47 -62.15
C HIS A 72 -2.36 -18.33 -61.67
N ILE A 73 -2.91 -17.16 -62.02
CA ILE A 73 -4.30 -16.87 -62.42
C ILE A 73 -5.34 -16.64 -61.29
N ILE A 74 -5.53 -15.34 -61.03
CA ILE A 74 -6.81 -14.62 -60.90
C ILE A 74 -7.92 -15.39 -60.16
N HIS A 75 -7.98 -15.20 -58.85
CA HIS A 75 -9.24 -15.24 -58.13
C HIS A 75 -9.40 -13.90 -57.41
N SER A 76 -10.42 -13.15 -57.82
CA SER A 76 -10.81 -11.86 -57.29
C SER A 76 -11.04 -11.92 -55.78
N SER A 77 -10.11 -11.36 -55.00
CA SER A 77 -10.41 -10.93 -53.63
C SER A 77 -11.51 -9.87 -53.67
N PRO A 78 -12.57 -9.96 -52.86
CA PRO A 78 -13.12 -8.75 -52.28
C PRO A 78 -11.97 -8.21 -51.42
N LEU A 79 -11.36 -7.13 -51.89
CA LEU A 79 -10.42 -6.34 -51.12
C LEU A 79 -11.13 -5.98 -49.81
N ALA A 80 -10.85 -6.71 -48.73
CA ALA A 80 -11.29 -6.30 -47.41
C ALA A 80 -10.74 -4.88 -47.24
N PRO A 81 -11.59 -3.87 -47.00
CA PRO A 81 -11.08 -2.53 -46.76
C PRO A 81 -10.12 -2.65 -45.59
N ALA A 82 -8.85 -2.32 -45.81
CA ALA A 82 -7.95 -2.00 -44.72
C ALA A 82 -8.72 -1.03 -43.82
N PRO A 83 -8.83 -1.26 -42.51
CA PRO A 83 -9.46 -0.30 -41.62
C PRO A 83 -8.62 0.97 -41.72
N TYR A 84 -9.08 1.87 -42.56
CA TYR A 84 -8.61 3.23 -42.64
C TYR A 84 -8.97 3.82 -41.29
N ASN A 85 -8.02 3.81 -40.35
CA ASN A 85 -8.13 4.59 -39.14
C ASN A 85 -8.11 6.04 -39.60
N PRO A 86 -9.25 6.76 -39.59
CA PRO A 86 -9.21 8.16 -39.93
C PRO A 86 -8.25 8.84 -38.93
N PRO A 87 -7.53 9.89 -39.34
CA PRO A 87 -6.72 10.72 -38.42
C PRO A 87 -7.52 11.20 -37.19
N GLY A 88 -8.85 11.12 -37.27
CA GLY A 88 -9.80 11.34 -36.20
C GLY A 88 -9.77 10.36 -35.02
N TYR A 89 -9.02 9.25 -35.04
CA TYR A 89 -8.93 8.41 -33.82
C TYR A 89 -8.07 9.09 -32.74
N ARG A 90 -7.09 9.91 -33.14
CA ARG A 90 -6.16 10.58 -32.22
C ARG A 90 -6.83 11.62 -31.32
N TRP A 91 -7.84 12.37 -31.81
CA TRP A 91 -8.56 13.33 -30.97
C TRP A 91 -9.44 12.64 -29.92
N ARG A 92 -9.97 11.45 -30.24
CA ARG A 92 -10.70 10.62 -29.27
C ARG A 92 -9.76 10.09 -28.20
N ASP A 93 -8.53 9.74 -28.55
CA ASP A 93 -7.52 9.30 -27.58
C ASP A 93 -7.09 10.45 -26.65
N TYR A 94 -6.88 11.66 -27.18
CA TYR A 94 -6.59 12.85 -26.35
C TYR A 94 -7.80 13.26 -25.50
N GLY A 95 -9.02 13.17 -26.03
CA GLY A 95 -10.24 13.44 -25.28
C GLY A 95 -10.47 12.41 -24.17
N ALA A 96 -10.27 11.12 -24.46
CA ALA A 96 -10.34 10.05 -23.48
C ALA A 96 -9.27 10.22 -22.39
N LEU A 97 -8.04 10.54 -22.78
CA LEU A 97 -6.96 10.83 -21.84
C LEU A 97 -7.28 12.06 -20.96
N ALA A 98 -7.82 13.13 -21.55
CA ALA A 98 -8.22 14.32 -20.81
C ALA A 98 -9.32 14.04 -19.78
N ILE A 99 -10.33 13.22 -20.14
CA ILE A 99 -11.39 12.80 -19.21
C ILE A 99 -10.82 11.93 -18.09
N ILE A 100 -9.92 10.99 -18.40
CA ILE A 100 -9.26 10.15 -17.39
C ILE A 100 -8.42 11.01 -16.45
N MET A 101 -7.63 11.94 -16.97
CA MET A 101 -6.81 12.88 -16.19
C MET A 101 -7.68 13.80 -15.33
N ALA A 102 -8.79 14.31 -15.86
CA ALA A 102 -9.74 15.13 -15.10
C ALA A 102 -10.40 14.32 -13.97
N GLY A 103 -10.79 13.06 -14.25
CA GLY A 103 -11.35 12.15 -13.25
C GLY A 103 -10.34 11.80 -12.16
N MET A 104 -9.08 11.52 -12.52
CA MET A 104 -8.00 11.30 -11.56
C MET A 104 -7.72 12.54 -10.72
N ALA A 105 -7.59 13.71 -11.34
CA ALA A 105 -7.35 14.96 -10.64
C ALA A 105 -8.51 15.30 -9.68
N PHE A 106 -9.76 15.11 -10.10
CA PHE A 106 -10.92 15.32 -9.25
C PHE A 106 -11.01 14.30 -8.11
N GLY A 107 -10.76 13.03 -8.39
CA GLY A 107 -10.72 11.96 -7.38
C GLY A 107 -9.60 12.19 -6.36
N PHE A 108 -8.41 12.56 -6.81
CA PHE A 108 -7.28 12.89 -5.95
C PHE A 108 -7.55 14.16 -5.14
N HIS A 109 -8.12 15.21 -5.75
CA HIS A 109 -8.51 16.43 -5.03
C HIS A 109 -9.55 16.14 -3.95
N HIS A 110 -10.55 15.30 -4.24
CA HIS A 110 -11.58 14.90 -3.29
C HIS A 110 -10.99 14.05 -2.15
N LEU A 111 -10.11 13.10 -2.47
CA LEU A 111 -9.43 12.27 -1.47
C LEU A 111 -8.49 13.10 -0.60
N TYR A 112 -7.75 14.03 -1.21
CA TYR A 112 -6.85 14.95 -0.51
C TYR A 112 -7.62 15.82 0.49
N ARG A 113 -8.72 16.46 0.05
CA ARG A 113 -9.58 17.27 0.92
C ARG A 113 -10.21 16.47 2.05
N LYS A 114 -10.61 15.22 1.80
CA LYS A 114 -11.37 14.43 2.78
C LYS A 114 -10.51 13.57 3.72
N TYR A 115 -9.30 13.19 3.32
CA TYR A 115 -8.44 12.29 4.11
C TYR A 115 -7.10 12.92 4.51
N ILE A 116 -6.44 13.65 3.61
CA ILE A 116 -5.15 14.29 3.93
C ILE A 116 -5.36 15.52 4.81
N LEU A 117 -6.43 16.29 4.57
CA LEU A 117 -6.77 17.46 5.38
C LEU A 117 -7.06 17.12 6.85
N PRO A 118 -7.92 16.14 7.21
CA PRO A 118 -8.10 15.77 8.62
C PRO A 118 -6.85 15.14 9.24
N LEU A 119 -6.02 14.41 8.49
CA LEU A 119 -4.73 13.91 9.02
C LEU A 119 -3.77 15.05 9.39
N ILE A 120 -3.69 16.08 8.55
CA ILE A 120 -2.83 17.25 8.82
C ILE A 120 -3.43 18.13 9.92
N MET A 121 -4.75 18.25 9.99
CA MET A 121 -5.43 18.98 11.07
C MET A 121 -5.22 18.25 12.41
N GLY A 122 -5.33 16.92 12.45
CA GLY A 122 -4.98 16.12 13.62
C GLY A 122 -3.53 16.32 14.05
N SER A 123 -2.59 16.40 13.10
CA SER A 123 -1.20 16.75 13.40
C SER A 123 -1.03 18.15 14.02
N LYS A 124 -1.94 19.11 13.74
CA LYS A 124 -1.94 20.42 14.41
C LYS A 124 -2.47 20.35 15.85
N GLU A 125 -3.40 19.43 16.12
CA GLU A 125 -3.93 19.18 17.47
C GLU A 125 -2.88 18.49 18.34
N ASP A 126 -2.14 17.53 17.77
CA ASP A 126 -1.03 16.85 18.46
C ASP A 126 0.06 17.84 18.90
N LYS A 127 0.39 18.82 18.05
CA LYS A 127 1.35 19.90 18.41
C LYS A 127 0.88 20.72 19.62
N LYS A 128 -0.43 20.98 19.72
CA LYS A 128 -1.00 21.69 20.88
C LYS A 128 -0.97 20.82 22.14
N HIS A 129 -1.20 19.51 22.00
CA HIS A 129 -1.08 18.56 23.10
C HIS A 129 0.36 18.46 23.60
N LEU A 130 1.35 18.38 22.71
CA LEU A 130 2.77 18.42 23.09
C LEU A 130 3.11 19.71 23.84
N GLN A 131 2.65 20.86 23.34
CA GLN A 131 2.91 22.15 23.99
C GLN A 131 2.29 22.24 25.39
N ARG A 132 1.11 21.62 25.60
CA ARG A 132 0.49 21.50 26.93
C ARG A 132 1.28 20.56 27.85
N ILE A 133 1.84 19.48 27.32
CA ILE A 133 2.68 18.55 28.08
C ILE A 133 3.98 19.24 28.50
N GLU A 134 4.62 19.99 27.59
CA GLU A 134 5.81 20.79 27.90
C GLU A 134 5.55 21.83 28.99
N SER A 135 4.45 22.59 28.91
CA SER A 135 4.10 23.56 29.95
C SER A 135 3.79 22.89 31.29
N SER A 136 3.12 21.74 31.28
CA SER A 136 2.81 20.98 32.50
C SER A 136 4.06 20.40 33.17
N ILE A 137 5.08 20.03 32.38
CA ILE A 137 6.38 19.56 32.91
C ILE A 137 7.12 20.70 33.62
N VAL A 138 7.09 21.91 33.07
CA VAL A 138 7.72 23.09 33.70
C VAL A 138 7.07 23.41 35.04
N ASP A 139 5.73 23.36 35.13
CA ASP A 139 5.01 23.60 36.39
C ASP A 139 5.27 22.49 37.43
N MET A 140 5.36 21.22 37.01
CA MET A 140 5.72 20.12 37.91
C MET A 140 7.16 20.25 38.43
N SER A 141 8.11 20.69 37.60
CA SER A 141 9.49 20.96 38.03
C SER A 141 9.55 22.03 39.13
N GLY A 142 8.74 23.08 39.01
CA GLY A 142 8.60 24.09 40.07
C GLY A 142 8.10 23.48 41.38
N THR A 143 7.10 22.62 41.30
CA THR A 143 6.51 21.95 42.48
C THR A 143 7.50 21.00 43.16
N LEU A 144 8.27 20.23 42.39
CA LEU A 144 9.32 19.34 42.92
C LEU A 144 10.43 20.13 43.59
N THR A 145 10.89 21.20 42.95
CA THR A 145 11.93 22.07 43.52
C THR A 145 11.44 22.67 44.83
N GLN A 146 10.20 23.16 44.86
CA GLN A 146 9.58 23.70 46.07
C GLN A 146 9.47 22.67 47.19
N THR A 147 9.12 21.42 46.87
CA THR A 147 9.06 20.33 47.85
C THR A 147 10.44 20.00 48.42
N VAL A 148 11.48 19.99 47.57
CA VAL A 148 12.88 19.78 48.01
C VAL A 148 13.33 20.91 48.93
N THR A 149 13.06 22.17 48.58
CA THR A 149 13.39 23.32 49.44
C THR A 149 12.63 23.29 50.76
N GLN A 150 11.35 22.87 50.72
CA GLN A 150 10.53 22.71 51.92
C GLN A 150 11.12 21.63 52.83
N LEU A 151 11.52 20.47 52.28
CA LEU A 151 12.17 19.41 53.03
C LEU A 151 13.51 19.86 53.64
N GLN A 152 14.34 20.58 52.87
CA GLN A 152 15.58 21.17 53.39
C GLN A 152 15.32 22.10 54.58
N THR A 153 14.31 22.97 54.45
CA THR A 153 13.93 23.90 55.53
C THR A 153 13.43 23.15 56.77
N THR A 154 12.61 22.12 56.60
CA THR A 154 12.15 21.29 57.72
C THR A 154 13.31 20.57 58.40
N LEU A 155 14.26 20.03 57.64
CA LEU A 155 15.45 19.38 58.19
C LEU A 155 16.29 20.36 59.02
N ALA A 156 16.52 21.57 58.50
CA ALA A 156 17.24 22.63 59.20
C ALA A 156 16.53 23.05 60.49
N SER A 157 15.20 23.22 60.44
CA SER A 157 14.39 23.56 61.61
C SER A 157 14.43 22.47 62.68
N VAL A 158 14.34 21.19 62.31
CA VAL A 158 14.46 20.08 63.26
C VAL A 158 15.85 20.05 63.91
N GLN A 159 16.91 20.29 63.13
CA GLN A 159 18.27 20.35 63.67
C GLN A 159 18.43 21.51 64.67
N GLU A 160 17.90 22.69 64.35
CA GLU A 160 17.92 23.84 65.26
C GLU A 160 17.13 23.56 66.54
N LEU A 161 15.96 22.94 66.42
CA LEU A 161 15.13 22.56 67.58
C LEU A 161 15.86 21.56 68.49
N LEU A 162 16.60 20.60 67.93
CA LEU A 162 17.40 19.65 68.69
C LEU A 162 18.56 20.33 69.43
N VAL A 163 19.26 21.26 68.78
CA VAL A 163 20.32 22.05 69.42
C VAL A 163 19.74 22.91 70.54
N GLN A 164 18.59 23.52 70.32
CA GLN A 164 17.92 24.35 71.32
C GLN A 164 17.44 23.53 72.52
N GLN A 165 16.86 22.35 72.29
CA GLN A 165 16.51 21.38 73.33
C GLN A 165 17.72 21.00 74.17
N GLN A 166 18.83 20.64 73.53
CA GLN A 166 20.06 20.26 74.24
C GLN A 166 20.57 21.40 75.12
N LYS A 167 20.57 22.63 74.59
CA LYS A 167 21.02 23.82 75.33
C LYS A 167 20.15 24.08 76.56
N LYS A 168 18.83 23.93 76.42
CA LYS A 168 17.87 24.11 77.52
C LYS A 168 18.02 23.03 78.61
N ILE A 169 18.28 21.79 78.22
CA ILE A 169 18.58 20.70 79.17
C ILE A 169 19.87 21.00 79.95
N GLN A 170 20.90 21.50 79.28
CA GLN A 170 22.16 21.89 79.92
C GLN A 170 21.96 23.05 80.91
N GLU A 171 21.18 24.05 80.53
CA GLU A 171 20.87 25.20 81.37
C GLU A 171 20.09 24.77 82.63
N LEU A 172 19.06 23.93 82.47
CA LEU A 172 18.31 23.37 83.60
C LEU A 172 19.19 22.51 84.52
N SER A 173 20.08 21.70 83.95
CA SER A 173 21.02 20.89 84.73
C SER A 173 21.99 21.76 85.54
N GLN A 174 22.41 22.90 84.98
CA GLN A 174 23.34 23.81 85.64
C GLN A 174 22.66 24.68 86.70
N GLU A 175 21.41 25.08 86.46
CA GLU A 175 20.59 25.77 87.45
C GLU A 175 20.34 24.88 88.67
N LEU A 176 20.04 23.59 88.46
CA LEU A 176 19.93 22.58 89.53
C LEU A 176 21.24 22.36 90.29
N ALA A 177 22.37 22.32 89.58
CA ALA A 177 23.69 22.16 90.22
C ALA A 177 24.09 23.39 91.06
N ASN A 178 23.64 24.59 90.67
CA ASN A 178 23.89 25.83 91.42
C ASN A 178 22.90 26.06 92.58
N SER A 179 21.77 25.36 92.62
CA SER A 179 20.74 25.52 93.67
C SER A 179 20.92 24.59 94.88
N HIS A 180 22.02 23.84 94.96
CA HIS A 180 22.35 22.88 96.02
C HIS A 180 23.72 23.22 96.63
#